data_AF-A0A537F5M9-F1
#
_entry.id   AF-A0A537F5M9-F1
#
_cell.length_a   1.000
_cell.length_b   1.000
_cell.length_c   1.000
_cell.angle_alpha   90.00
_cell.angle_beta   90.00
_cell.angle_gamma   90.00
#
_symmetry.space_group_name_H-M   'P 1'
#
loop_
_entity.id
_entity.type
_entity.pdbx_description
1 polymer ?
#
loop_
_entity_poly.entity_id
_entity_poly.type
_entity_poly.pdbx_seq_one_letter_code
_entity_poly.pdbx_strand_id
1 'polypeptide(L)'
;MTQPPTTAPAKKMLSRNMILAIVVIVILAIGVGAAVVLLRPAATPTITLWYNSTGHYGDTEPAVAQLLKAQIEATGKVTINLQSEDWASYRADLAKGNLPMFLLGWYPDYFDTDDYISPFYSTSGAQSQGSFYSNATVDKWVTNESTTVDTTIRNSYFQKLQNQSATDV
;
A
#
# COMPACT_ATOMS: atom_id res chain seq x y z
N MET A 1 -51.58 7.14 69.46
CA MET A 1 -51.72 6.26 68.28
C MET A 1 -50.39 6.30 67.53
N THR A 2 -49.54 5.28 67.69
CA THR A 2 -48.22 5.20 67.05
C THR A 2 -48.30 4.29 65.83
N GLN A 3 -47.93 4.78 64.65
CA GLN A 3 -47.87 3.96 63.43
C GLN A 3 -46.82 2.85 63.58
N PRO A 4 -47.10 1.63 63.09
CA PRO A 4 -46.12 0.55 63.11
C PRO A 4 -45.01 0.79 62.07
N PRO A 5 -43.79 0.25 62.28
CA PRO A 5 -42.65 0.53 61.43
C PRO A 5 -42.83 -0.11 60.05
N THR A 6 -42.63 0.68 59.00
CA THR A 6 -42.51 0.20 57.61
C THR A 6 -41.20 -0.56 57.45
N THR A 7 -41.29 -1.86 57.22
CA THR A 7 -40.15 -2.72 56.90
C THR A 7 -39.71 -2.51 55.45
N ALA A 8 -38.42 -2.22 55.25
CA ALA A 8 -37.83 -2.12 53.91
C ALA A 8 -37.87 -3.49 53.19
N PRO A 9 -38.09 -3.54 51.86
CA PRO A 9 -38.19 -4.80 51.14
C PRO A 9 -36.88 -5.58 51.18
N ALA A 10 -36.98 -6.89 51.49
CA ALA A 10 -35.84 -7.79 51.57
C ALA A 10 -35.15 -7.91 50.20
N LYS A 11 -33.82 -7.72 50.19
CA LYS A 11 -32.99 -7.86 48.99
C LYS A 11 -33.02 -9.34 48.54
N LYS A 12 -33.67 -9.62 47.41
CA LYS A 12 -33.84 -10.98 46.91
C LYS A 12 -32.48 -11.56 46.52
N MET A 13 -31.96 -12.48 47.33
CA MET A 13 -30.66 -13.11 47.14
C MET A 13 -30.76 -14.17 46.03
N LEU A 14 -29.84 -14.14 45.07
CA LEU A 14 -29.81 -15.12 43.97
C LEU A 14 -29.58 -16.53 44.53
N SER A 15 -30.28 -17.54 44.00
CA SER A 15 -30.08 -18.93 44.44
C SER A 15 -28.71 -19.45 43.99
N ARG A 16 -28.13 -20.39 44.73
CA ARG A 16 -26.84 -21.03 44.40
C ARG A 16 -26.80 -21.55 42.96
N ASN A 17 -27.90 -22.12 42.48
CA ASN A 17 -28.02 -22.64 41.11
C ASN A 17 -27.99 -21.51 40.08
N MET A 18 -28.57 -20.35 40.40
CA MET A 18 -28.55 -19.17 39.53
C MET A 18 -27.16 -18.51 39.51
N ILE A 19 -26.45 -18.50 40.64
CA ILE A 19 -25.05 -18.04 40.69
C ILE A 19 -24.16 -18.96 39.84
N LEU A 20 -24.31 -20.28 39.96
CA LEU A 20 -23.57 -21.25 39.15
C LEU A 20 -23.87 -21.10 37.66
N ALA A 21 -25.13 -20.91 37.28
CA ALA A 21 -25.52 -20.67 35.88
C ALA A 21 -24.86 -19.40 35.31
N ILE A 22 -24.84 -18.30 36.07
CA ILE A 22 -24.18 -17.05 35.66
C ILE A 22 -22.68 -17.27 35.49
N VAL A 23 -22.02 -17.95 36.42
CA VAL A 23 -20.58 -18.23 36.34
C VAL A 23 -20.24 -19.07 35.11
N VAL A 24 -21.03 -20.10 34.80
CA VAL A 24 -20.84 -20.93 33.59
C VAL A 24 -21.01 -20.10 32.32
N ILE A 25 -22.02 -19.24 32.25
CA ILE A 25 -22.24 -18.35 31.10
C ILE A 25 -21.04 -17.39 30.92
N VAL A 26 -20.53 -16.82 32.01
CA VAL A 26 -19.38 -15.92 31.97
C VAL A 26 -18.12 -16.65 31.51
N ILE A 27 -17.86 -17.87 32.00
CA ILE A 27 -16.71 -18.69 31.58
C ILE A 27 -16.83 -19.05 30.10
N LEU A 28 -18.02 -19.43 29.62
CA LEU A 28 -18.26 -19.71 28.20
C LEU A 28 -18.06 -18.47 27.34
N ALA A 29 -18.57 -17.31 27.76
CA ALA A 29 -18.39 -16.05 27.04
C ALA A 29 -16.92 -15.64 26.96
N ILE A 30 -16.16 -15.79 28.06
CA ILE A 30 -14.71 -15.54 28.09
C ILE A 30 -13.98 -16.54 27.20
N GLY A 31 -14.33 -17.82 27.27
CA GLY A 31 -13.72 -18.88 26.45
C GLY A 31 -13.96 -18.67 24.96
N VAL A 32 -15.17 -18.30 24.56
CA VAL A 32 -15.52 -17.95 23.17
C VAL A 32 -14.78 -16.69 22.74
N GLY A 33 -14.74 -15.64 23.57
CA GLY A 33 -14.00 -14.42 23.28
C GLY A 33 -12.50 -14.66 23.09
N ALA A 34 -11.88 -15.44 23.97
CA ALA A 34 -10.48 -15.83 23.87
C ALA A 34 -10.23 -16.68 22.62
N ALA A 35 -11.10 -17.64 22.31
CA ALA A 35 -10.98 -18.46 21.11
C ALA A 35 -11.07 -17.62 19.82
N VAL A 36 -12.01 -16.66 19.74
CA VAL A 36 -12.12 -15.76 18.59
C VAL A 36 -10.87 -14.90 18.43
N VAL A 37 -10.29 -14.40 19.52
CA VAL A 37 -9.07 -13.58 19.48
C VAL A 37 -7.83 -14.41 19.15
N LEU A 38 -7.73 -15.65 19.64
CA LEU A 38 -6.59 -16.53 19.43
C LEU A 38 -6.63 -17.24 18.06
N LEU A 39 -7.82 -17.50 17.52
CA LEU A 39 -8.02 -18.18 16.23
C LEU A 39 -8.20 -17.20 15.07
N ARG A 40 -8.21 -15.89 15.30
CA ARG A 40 -8.26 -14.92 14.20
C ARG A 40 -7.00 -15.08 13.33
N PRO A 41 -7.13 -15.25 12.01
CA PRO A 41 -5.98 -15.11 11.14
C PRO A 41 -5.40 -13.70 11.30
N ALA A 42 -4.07 -13.57 11.15
CA ALA A 42 -3.44 -12.26 11.12
C ALA A 42 -4.11 -11.40 10.05
N ALA A 43 -4.40 -10.14 10.37
CA ALA A 43 -4.96 -9.21 9.40
C ALA A 43 -3.99 -9.09 8.22
N THR A 44 -4.49 -9.27 6.99
CA THR A 44 -3.68 -9.04 5.80
C THR A 44 -3.40 -7.54 5.67
N PRO A 45 -2.14 -7.13 5.45
CA PRO A 45 -1.84 -5.73 5.16
C PRO A 45 -2.61 -5.27 3.92
N THR A 46 -3.13 -4.05 3.98
CA THR A 46 -3.78 -3.40 2.84
C THR A 46 -2.81 -2.45 2.17
N ILE A 47 -2.63 -2.57 0.86
CA ILE A 47 -1.87 -1.64 0.02
C ILE A 47 -2.84 -0.96 -0.94
N THR A 48 -2.73 0.35 -1.09
CA THR A 48 -3.50 1.09 -2.09
C THR A 48 -2.73 1.13 -3.42
N LEU A 49 -3.32 0.58 -4.48
CA LEU A 49 -2.85 0.71 -5.86
C LEU A 49 -3.58 1.86 -6.55
N TRP A 50 -2.81 2.86 -6.95
CA TRP A 50 -3.31 4.03 -7.67
C TRP A 50 -3.19 3.84 -9.18
N TYR A 51 -4.19 4.27 -9.94
CA TYR A 51 -4.15 4.26 -11.42
C TYR A 51 -4.81 5.53 -11.99
N ASN A 52 -4.50 5.88 -13.23
CA ASN A 52 -5.13 7.02 -13.87
C ASN A 52 -6.49 6.58 -14.47
N SER A 53 -7.54 7.35 -14.19
CA SER A 53 -8.89 7.07 -14.68
C SER A 53 -9.24 7.72 -16.03
N THR A 54 -8.41 8.65 -16.54
CA THR A 54 -8.69 9.41 -17.76
C THR A 54 -7.98 8.89 -19.01
N GLY A 55 -7.24 7.79 -18.89
CA GLY A 55 -6.62 7.09 -20.02
C GLY A 55 -5.44 7.80 -20.69
N HIS A 56 -4.60 8.51 -19.92
CA HIS A 56 -3.46 9.25 -20.48
C HIS A 56 -2.48 8.35 -21.26
N TYR A 57 -2.23 7.13 -20.78
CA TYR A 57 -1.41 6.13 -21.45
C TYR A 57 -2.23 5.02 -22.14
N GLY A 58 -3.50 5.31 -22.45
CA GLY A 58 -4.44 4.36 -23.04
C GLY A 58 -5.56 3.95 -22.08
N ASP A 59 -6.51 3.16 -22.58
CA ASP A 59 -7.77 2.80 -21.91
C ASP A 59 -7.69 1.52 -21.05
N THR A 60 -6.53 0.86 -21.03
CA THR A 60 -6.36 -0.46 -20.39
C THR A 60 -5.99 -0.41 -18.91
N GLU A 61 -5.53 0.74 -18.39
CA GLU A 61 -5.07 0.87 -17.01
C GLU A 61 -6.09 0.39 -15.95
N PRO A 62 -7.39 0.73 -16.02
CA PRO A 62 -8.36 0.24 -15.04
C PRO A 62 -8.48 -1.29 -15.05
N ALA A 63 -8.40 -1.92 -16.23
CA ALA A 63 -8.45 -3.37 -16.36
C ALA A 63 -7.18 -4.03 -15.79
N VAL A 64 -6.02 -3.43 -16.03
CA VAL A 64 -4.73 -3.87 -15.44
C VAL A 64 -4.77 -3.77 -13.91
N ALA A 65 -5.29 -2.68 -13.35
CA ALA A 65 -5.41 -2.49 -11.91
C ALA A 65 -6.31 -3.58 -11.26
N GLN A 66 -7.44 -3.91 -11.89
CA GLN A 66 -8.32 -5.00 -11.43
C GLN A 66 -7.64 -6.37 -11.50
N LEU A 67 -6.90 -6.65 -12.59
CA LEU A 67 -6.16 -7.90 -12.73
C LEU A 67 -5.08 -8.05 -11.67
N LEU A 68 -4.28 -6.99 -11.43
CA LEU A 68 -3.24 -6.98 -10.41
C LEU A 68 -3.83 -7.19 -9.02
N LYS A 69 -4.94 -6.51 -8.68
CA LYS A 69 -5.67 -6.76 -7.44
C LYS A 69 -6.04 -8.22 -7.29
N ALA A 70 -6.69 -8.81 -8.30
CA ALA A 70 -7.13 -10.20 -8.24
C ALA A 70 -5.94 -11.18 -8.06
N GLN A 71 -4.84 -10.97 -8.79
CA GLN A 71 -3.65 -11.82 -8.71
C GLN A 71 -2.90 -11.70 -7.38
N ILE A 72 -2.75 -10.48 -6.86
CA ILE A 72 -2.08 -10.24 -5.57
C ILE A 72 -2.93 -10.80 -4.43
N GLU A 73 -4.25 -10.56 -4.43
CA GLU A 73 -5.15 -11.06 -3.38
C GLU A 73 -5.29 -12.58 -3.38
N ALA A 74 -5.16 -13.23 -4.55
CA ALA A 74 -5.15 -14.69 -4.66
C ALA A 74 -4.01 -15.36 -3.87
N THR A 75 -2.94 -14.62 -3.53
CA THR A 75 -1.87 -15.12 -2.64
C THR A 75 -2.32 -15.29 -1.18
N GLY A 76 -3.43 -14.65 -0.79
CA GLY A 76 -3.90 -14.59 0.60
C GLY A 76 -2.97 -13.81 1.54
N LYS A 77 -2.02 -13.03 1.01
CA LYS A 77 -1.02 -12.29 1.81
C LYS A 77 -1.29 -10.80 1.93
N VAL A 78 -1.93 -10.21 0.94
CA VAL A 78 -2.12 -8.76 0.83
C VAL A 78 -3.53 -8.48 0.33
N THR A 79 -4.16 -7.44 0.86
CA THR A 79 -5.39 -6.85 0.33
C THR A 79 -5.03 -5.63 -0.53
N ILE A 80 -5.60 -5.50 -1.72
CA ILE A 80 -5.38 -4.34 -2.59
C ILE A 80 -6.60 -3.44 -2.60
N ASN A 81 -6.44 -2.19 -2.20
CA ASN A 81 -7.44 -1.14 -2.41
C ASN A 81 -7.13 -0.41 -3.72
N LEU A 82 -8.09 -0.32 -4.64
CA LEU A 82 -7.91 0.45 -5.87
C LEU A 82 -8.37 1.89 -5.65
N GLN A 83 -7.55 2.85 -6.06
CA GLN A 83 -7.89 4.27 -6.08
C GLN A 83 -7.47 4.87 -7.41
N SER A 84 -8.15 5.93 -7.84
CA SER A 84 -7.85 6.60 -9.09
C SER A 84 -8.12 8.07 -9.02
N GLU A 85 -7.40 8.83 -9.84
CA GLU A 85 -7.58 10.27 -10.02
C GLU A 85 -7.60 10.61 -11.52
N ASP A 86 -7.95 11.85 -11.84
CA ASP A 86 -7.65 12.42 -13.15
C ASP A 86 -6.15 12.69 -13.30
N TRP A 87 -5.64 12.73 -14.53
CA TRP A 87 -4.21 12.85 -14.79
C TRP A 87 -3.54 14.07 -14.13
N ALA A 88 -4.23 15.21 -14.04
CA ALA A 88 -3.63 16.43 -13.49
C ALA A 88 -3.41 16.30 -11.97
N SER A 89 -4.42 15.81 -11.26
CA SER A 89 -4.33 15.49 -9.83
C SER A 89 -3.29 14.39 -9.58
N TYR A 90 -3.34 13.32 -10.37
CA TYR A 90 -2.46 12.15 -10.27
C TYR A 90 -0.98 12.53 -10.37
N ARG A 91 -0.63 13.38 -11.36
CA ARG A 91 0.73 13.89 -11.51
C ARG A 91 1.18 14.76 -10.35
N ALA A 92 0.29 15.60 -9.82
CA ALA A 92 0.62 16.48 -8.71
C ALA A 92 0.91 15.68 -7.44
N ASP A 93 0.16 14.60 -7.22
CA ASP A 93 0.31 13.76 -6.04
C ASP A 93 1.43 12.71 -6.18
N LEU A 94 1.73 12.26 -7.41
CA LEU A 94 2.97 11.53 -7.73
C LEU A 94 4.21 12.31 -7.31
N ALA A 95 4.36 13.55 -7.77
CA ALA A 95 5.54 14.38 -7.50
C ALA A 95 5.69 14.75 -6.00
N LYS A 96 4.62 14.63 -5.21
CA LYS A 96 4.64 14.82 -3.75
C LYS A 96 4.90 13.52 -2.97
N GLY A 97 4.87 12.37 -3.63
CA GLY A 97 5.01 11.06 -2.97
C GLY A 97 3.77 10.61 -2.23
N ASN A 98 2.59 11.11 -2.61
CA ASN A 98 1.32 10.75 -1.97
C ASN A 98 0.77 9.41 -2.46
N LEU A 99 1.29 8.88 -3.58
CA LEU A 99 0.86 7.62 -4.18
C LEU A 99 1.92 6.54 -3.89
N PRO A 100 1.73 5.67 -2.87
CA PRO A 100 2.77 4.72 -2.45
C PRO A 100 2.97 3.55 -3.41
N MET A 101 1.94 3.17 -4.18
CA MET A 101 2.01 2.17 -5.23
C MET A 101 1.09 2.60 -6.36
N PHE A 102 1.61 2.68 -7.57
CA PHE A 102 0.93 3.35 -8.67
C PHE A 102 1.25 2.70 -10.02
N LEU A 103 0.33 2.84 -10.97
CA LEU A 103 0.58 2.55 -12.37
C LEU A 103 1.08 3.82 -13.07
N LEU A 104 2.06 3.67 -13.94
CA LEU A 104 2.59 4.75 -14.74
C LEU A 104 2.96 4.23 -16.13
N GLY A 105 2.82 5.06 -17.14
CA GLY A 105 3.34 4.83 -18.49
C GLY A 105 4.38 5.89 -18.87
N TRP A 106 4.97 5.72 -20.05
CA TRP A 106 5.88 6.71 -20.62
C TRP A 106 5.76 6.72 -22.14
N TYR A 107 5.57 7.90 -22.71
CA TYR A 107 5.80 8.15 -24.13
C TYR A 107 7.11 8.93 -24.25
N PRO A 108 8.02 8.53 -25.14
CA PRO A 108 9.31 9.18 -25.19
C PRO A 108 9.17 10.62 -25.70
N ASP A 109 9.78 11.57 -24.99
CA ASP A 109 9.79 12.98 -25.40
C ASP A 109 10.73 13.20 -26.59
N TYR A 110 11.79 12.39 -26.69
CA TYR A 110 12.76 12.38 -27.78
C TYR A 110 13.36 10.97 -27.98
N PHE A 111 13.90 10.72 -29.17
CA PHE A 111 14.45 9.41 -29.55
C PHE A 111 15.90 9.21 -29.06
N ASP A 112 16.12 9.34 -27.76
CA ASP A 112 17.36 8.95 -27.09
C ASP A 112 17.06 7.94 -25.98
N THR A 113 18.01 7.05 -25.68
CA THR A 113 17.84 6.07 -24.61
C THR A 113 17.76 6.75 -23.23
N ASP A 114 18.42 7.90 -23.06
CA ASP A 114 18.39 8.67 -21.81
C ASP A 114 16.97 9.11 -21.41
N ASP A 115 16.05 9.26 -22.38
CA ASP A 115 14.67 9.64 -22.09
C ASP A 115 13.92 8.59 -21.24
N TYR A 116 14.40 7.35 -21.22
CA TYR A 116 13.89 6.28 -20.35
C TYR A 116 14.71 6.10 -19.05
N ILE A 117 15.76 6.90 -18.86
CA ILE A 117 16.70 6.78 -17.76
C ILE A 117 16.63 8.00 -16.86
N SER A 118 17.03 9.19 -17.35
CA SER A 118 17.13 10.40 -16.55
C SER A 118 15.84 10.73 -15.79
N PRO A 119 14.63 10.65 -16.39
CA PRO A 119 13.40 10.94 -15.66
C PRO A 119 13.10 9.97 -14.51
N PHE A 120 13.64 8.76 -14.52
CA PHE A 120 13.25 7.71 -13.56
C PHE A 120 14.35 7.31 -12.58
N TYR A 121 15.62 7.53 -12.95
CA TYR A 121 16.79 7.06 -12.19
C TYR A 121 17.73 8.17 -11.74
N SER A 122 17.61 9.39 -12.29
CA SER A 122 18.26 10.54 -11.64
C SER A 122 17.48 10.90 -10.37
N THR A 123 18.17 11.33 -9.31
CA THR A 123 17.51 11.72 -8.05
C THR A 123 16.42 12.78 -8.27
N SER A 124 16.69 13.78 -9.11
CA SER A 124 15.71 14.85 -9.40
C SER A 124 14.55 14.39 -10.28
N GLY A 125 14.81 13.53 -11.27
CA GLY A 125 13.76 12.99 -12.14
C GLY A 125 12.87 12.01 -11.38
N ALA A 126 13.47 11.07 -10.67
CA ALA A 126 12.76 10.08 -9.88
C ALA A 126 11.78 10.71 -8.87
N GLN A 127 12.14 11.88 -8.32
CA GLN A 127 11.24 12.66 -7.47
C GLN A 127 10.00 13.15 -8.24
N SER A 128 10.15 13.68 -9.46
CA SER A 128 8.99 14.13 -10.25
C SER A 128 8.12 12.97 -10.73
N GLN A 129 8.70 11.79 -10.89
CA GLN A 129 8.01 10.56 -11.31
C GLN A 129 7.51 9.70 -10.15
N GLY A 130 7.67 10.16 -8.90
CA GLY A 130 7.06 9.57 -7.71
C GLY A 130 7.76 8.34 -7.13
N SER A 131 8.86 7.85 -7.72
CA SER A 131 9.64 6.74 -7.13
C SER A 131 10.57 7.21 -6.01
N PHE A 132 10.98 8.48 -6.03
CA PHE A 132 11.97 9.05 -5.10
C PHE A 132 13.27 8.23 -5.02
N TYR A 133 13.58 7.47 -6.08
CA TYR A 133 14.81 6.73 -6.20
C TYR A 133 16.00 7.70 -6.14
N SER A 134 17.01 7.34 -5.33
CA SER A 134 18.23 8.14 -5.22
C SER A 134 19.42 7.24 -4.95
N ASN A 135 20.42 7.32 -5.82
CA ASN A 135 21.67 6.59 -5.70
C ASN A 135 22.79 7.41 -6.34
N ALA A 136 23.74 7.85 -5.51
CA ALA A 136 24.84 8.72 -5.95
C ALA A 136 25.75 8.08 -7.02
N THR A 137 25.79 6.75 -7.10
CA THR A 137 26.53 6.05 -8.17
C THR A 137 25.75 6.09 -9.48
N VAL A 138 24.43 5.87 -9.42
CA VAL A 138 23.55 5.97 -10.59
C VAL A 138 23.51 7.40 -11.13
N ASP A 139 23.38 8.42 -10.28
CA ASP A 139 23.42 9.83 -10.71
C ASP A 139 24.71 10.17 -11.49
N LYS A 140 25.85 9.62 -11.07
CA LYS A 140 27.12 9.79 -11.79
C LYS A 140 27.07 9.12 -13.17
N TRP A 141 26.48 7.93 -13.28
CA TRP A 141 26.38 7.25 -14.57
C TRP A 141 25.41 7.94 -15.51
N VAL A 142 24.27 8.42 -15.01
CA VAL A 142 23.32 9.26 -15.76
C VAL A 142 24.02 10.53 -16.26
N THR A 143 24.76 11.24 -15.40
CA THR A 143 25.51 12.43 -15.81
C THR A 143 26.56 12.12 -16.87
N ASN A 144 27.29 11.00 -16.72
CA ASN A 144 28.33 10.65 -17.67
C ASN A 144 27.78 10.20 -19.02
N GLU A 145 26.66 9.49 -19.07
CA GLU A 145 26.08 9.10 -20.36
C GLU A 145 25.51 10.31 -21.12
N SER A 146 24.83 11.23 -20.44
CA SER A 146 24.17 12.39 -21.04
C SER A 146 25.16 13.45 -21.54
N THR A 147 26.39 13.45 -21.01
CA THR A 147 27.46 14.39 -21.41
C THR A 147 28.47 13.78 -22.37
N THR A 148 28.35 12.49 -22.70
CA THR A 148 29.28 11.80 -23.60
C THR A 148 28.68 11.66 -24.99
N VAL A 149 29.46 11.91 -26.06
CA VAL A 149 29.03 11.71 -27.45
C VAL A 149 29.49 10.38 -28.05
N ASP A 150 30.46 9.72 -27.43
CA ASP A 150 30.94 8.39 -27.85
C ASP A 150 29.90 7.31 -27.49
N THR A 151 29.33 6.69 -28.52
CA THR A 151 28.25 5.70 -28.36
C THR A 151 28.70 4.45 -27.62
N THR A 152 29.97 4.04 -27.73
CA THR A 152 30.48 2.86 -27.01
C THR A 152 30.55 3.15 -25.52
N ILE A 153 31.03 4.35 -25.15
CA ILE A 153 31.08 4.77 -23.75
C ILE A 153 29.66 4.94 -23.19
N ARG A 154 28.75 5.61 -23.91
CA ARG A 154 27.33 5.74 -23.50
C ARG A 154 26.68 4.38 -23.26
N ASN A 155 26.83 3.44 -24.21
CA ASN A 155 26.29 2.09 -24.08
C ASN A 155 26.82 1.35 -22.84
N SER A 156 28.09 1.56 -22.49
CA SER A 156 28.66 0.97 -21.27
C SER A 156 28.00 1.50 -19.98
N TYR A 157 27.56 2.76 -19.97
CA TYR A 157 26.81 3.33 -18.85
C TYR A 157 25.36 2.83 -18.84
N PHE A 158 24.68 2.76 -19.99
CA PHE A 158 23.34 2.20 -20.06
C PHE A 158 23.27 0.76 -19.56
N GLN A 159 24.29 -0.06 -19.86
CA GLN A 159 24.39 -1.42 -19.30
C GLN A 159 24.51 -1.42 -17.77
N LYS A 160 25.34 -0.54 -17.21
CA LYS A 160 25.47 -0.39 -15.75
C LYS A 160 24.14 0.04 -15.12
N LEU A 161 23.47 1.02 -15.73
CA LEU A 161 22.19 1.55 -15.28
C LEU A 161 21.09 0.47 -15.28
N GLN A 162 20.96 -0.29 -16.36
CA GLN A 162 19.99 -1.39 -16.45
C GLN A 162 20.28 -2.51 -15.43
N ASN A 163 21.55 -2.89 -15.26
CA ASN A 163 21.93 -3.90 -14.27
C ASN A 163 21.66 -3.43 -12.84
N GLN A 164 21.92 -2.15 -12.54
CA GLN A 164 21.66 -1.58 -11.23
C GLN A 164 20.17 -1.47 -10.95
N SER A 165 19.38 -1.03 -11.94
CA SER A 165 17.92 -1.03 -11.87
C SER A 165 17.38 -2.41 -11.48
N ALA A 166 17.85 -3.47 -12.14
CA ALA A 166 17.44 -4.84 -11.82
C ALA A 166 17.90 -5.34 -10.44
N THR A 167 18.94 -4.72 -9.85
CA THR A 167 19.44 -5.07 -8.51
C THR A 167 18.68 -4.34 -7.41
N ASP A 168 18.16 -3.14 -7.70
CA ASP A 168 17.54 -2.26 -6.71
C ASP A 168 16.04 -2.54 -6.48
N VAL A 169 15.41 -3.37 -7.33
CA VAL A 169 14.00 -3.81 -7.23
C VAL A 169 13.86 -5.20 -6.61
#